data_AF-A0A0Q6RA15-F1
#
_entry.id   AF-A0A0Q6RA15-F1
#
_cell.length_a   1.000
_cell.length_b   1.000
_cell.length_c   1.000
_cell.angle_alpha   90.00
_cell.angle_beta   90.00
_cell.angle_gamma   90.00
#
_symmetry.space_group_name_H-M   'P 1'
#
loop_
_entity.id
_entity.type
_entity.pdbx_description
1 polymer ?
#
loop_
_entity_poly.entity_id
_entity_poly.type
_entity_poly.pdbx_seq_one_letter_code
_entity_poly.pdbx_strand_id
1 'polypeptide(L)'
;MPFWSKKEFGDPALPKDDRGKGSFDDYAYDLLPKNREITMRLADATSHQDEIAALAGEDPEALATATPARSLDQERVDAPIEVRVFSGRRVSGVVGVVPRGLESVYDEAVRRLDGRGDKPRIPVAVVQTKQGWRVDLLMGRTK
;
A
#
# COMPACT_ATOMS: atom_id res chain seq x y z
N MET A 1 -10.83 23.17 22.36
CA MET A 1 -10.71 21.78 21.86
C MET A 1 -9.58 21.76 20.85
N PRO A 2 -8.49 21.01 21.06
CA PRO A 2 -7.38 20.99 20.12
C PRO A 2 -7.81 20.19 18.89
N PHE A 3 -7.92 20.89 17.77
CA PHE A 3 -8.11 20.36 16.42
C PHE A 3 -6.80 19.69 16.01
N TRP A 4 -6.66 18.40 16.29
CA TRP A 4 -5.62 17.60 15.67
C TRP A 4 -5.92 17.56 14.18
N SER A 5 -5.25 18.42 13.42
CA SER A 5 -5.19 18.32 11.96
C SER A 5 -4.78 16.89 11.64
N LYS A 6 -5.70 16.13 11.06
CA LYS A 6 -5.44 14.87 10.37
C LYS A 6 -4.21 15.14 9.49
N LYS A 7 -3.04 14.60 9.84
CA LYS A 7 -1.84 14.73 9.01
C LYS A 7 -2.27 14.30 7.60
N GLU A 8 -2.26 15.21 6.65
CA GLU A 8 -2.54 14.86 5.26
C GLU A 8 -1.37 14.00 4.78
N PHE A 9 -1.59 12.68 4.72
CA PHE A 9 -0.65 11.75 4.11
C PHE A 9 -0.79 11.80 2.60
N GLY A 10 0.33 11.57 1.90
CA GLY A 10 0.38 11.56 0.44
C GLY A 10 0.95 12.83 -0.18
N ASP A 11 1.31 12.72 -1.45
CA ASP A 11 2.08 13.73 -2.17
C ASP A 11 1.20 14.95 -2.55
N PRO A 12 1.60 16.20 -2.24
CA PRO A 12 0.80 17.37 -2.56
C PRO A 12 0.63 17.61 -4.07
N ALA A 13 1.52 17.08 -4.91
CA ALA A 13 1.42 17.18 -6.37
C ALA A 13 0.31 16.29 -6.94
N LEU A 14 -0.11 15.25 -6.21
CA LEU A 14 -1.21 14.39 -6.63
C LEU A 14 -2.59 15.01 -6.28
N PRO A 15 -3.63 14.74 -7.11
CA PRO A 15 -4.99 15.15 -6.81
C PRO A 15 -5.41 14.61 -5.44
N LYS A 16 -6.23 15.36 -4.69
CA LYS A 16 -6.62 14.99 -3.32
C LYS A 16 -7.21 13.58 -3.18
N ASP A 17 -7.92 13.11 -4.21
CA ASP A 17 -8.49 11.75 -4.21
C ASP A 17 -7.46 10.68 -4.57
N ASP A 18 -6.30 11.04 -5.11
CA ASP A 18 -5.23 10.13 -5.57
C ASP A 18 -3.96 10.14 -4.70
N ARG A 19 -4.00 10.84 -3.57
CA ARG A 19 -2.92 10.84 -2.57
C ARG A 19 -2.81 9.54 -1.76
N GLY A 20 -3.71 8.59 -2.00
CA GLY A 20 -3.87 7.40 -1.18
C GLY A 20 -4.49 7.70 0.18
N LYS A 21 -4.69 6.66 0.99
CA LYS A 21 -5.40 6.74 2.27
C LYS A 21 -4.81 5.77 3.27
N GLY A 22 -4.65 6.24 4.50
CA GLY A 22 -4.29 5.45 5.67
C GLY A 22 -4.10 6.36 6.87
N SER A 23 -4.05 5.80 8.07
CA SER A 23 -3.80 6.55 9.30
C SER A 23 -2.84 5.78 10.19
N PHE A 24 -1.87 6.47 10.80
CA PHE A 24 -1.06 5.86 11.85
C PHE A 24 -1.88 5.44 13.07
N ASP A 25 -3.03 6.09 13.30
CA ASP A 25 -3.92 5.73 14.41
C ASP A 25 -4.51 4.33 14.26
N ASP A 26 -4.54 3.77 13.05
CA ASP A 26 -4.93 2.38 12.83
C ASP A 26 -3.88 1.37 13.35
N TYR A 27 -2.66 1.82 13.65
CA TYR A 27 -1.54 0.97 14.03
C TYR A 27 -1.16 1.16 15.51
N ALA A 28 -0.68 0.08 16.13
CA ALA A 28 -0.11 0.08 17.48
C ALA A 28 1.34 0.59 17.46
N TYR A 29 1.98 0.68 18.64
CA TYR A 29 3.34 1.18 18.81
C TYR A 29 4.40 0.50 17.92
N ASP A 30 4.19 -0.75 17.52
CA ASP A 30 5.06 -1.54 16.64
C ASP A 30 4.65 -1.46 15.15
N LEU A 31 3.90 -0.42 14.76
CA LEU A 31 3.28 -0.30 13.43
C LEU A 31 2.44 -1.54 13.06
N LEU A 32 1.88 -2.17 14.09
CA LEU A 32 1.11 -3.40 13.99
C LEU A 32 -0.35 -3.02 13.79
N PRO A 33 -1.02 -3.48 12.73
CA PRO A 33 -2.42 -3.14 12.49
C PRO A 33 -3.25 -3.59 13.70
N LYS A 34 -4.04 -2.66 14.28
CA LYS A 34 -4.90 -2.96 15.43
C LYS A 34 -5.90 -4.08 15.10
N ASN A 35 -6.51 -4.02 13.92
CA ASN A 35 -7.56 -4.92 13.43
C ASN A 35 -7.27 -5.51 12.03
N ARG A 36 -7.97 -6.60 11.68
CA ARG A 36 -7.85 -7.28 10.37
C ARG A 36 -8.42 -6.49 9.20
N GLU A 37 -9.26 -5.50 9.47
CA GLU A 37 -9.94 -4.67 8.48
C GLU A 37 -9.13 -3.44 8.05
N ILE A 38 -7.94 -3.25 8.65
CA ILE A 38 -7.11 -2.10 8.32
C ILE A 38 -6.56 -2.28 6.91
N THR A 39 -6.84 -1.29 6.06
CA THR A 39 -6.35 -1.23 4.71
C THR A 39 -5.58 0.06 4.48
N MET A 40 -4.61 0.02 3.57
CA MET A 40 -3.89 1.20 3.10
C MET A 40 -4.11 1.34 1.61
N ARG A 41 -4.70 2.46 1.20
CA ARG A 41 -4.89 2.77 -0.22
C ARG A 41 -3.63 3.38 -0.80
N LEU A 42 -3.18 2.83 -1.92
CA LEU A 42 -2.06 3.38 -2.68
C LEU A 42 -2.39 4.76 -3.26
N ALA A 43 -1.35 5.58 -3.34
CA ALA A 43 -1.35 6.84 -4.08
C ALA A 43 -1.03 6.59 -5.56
N ASP A 44 -1.28 7.59 -6.40
CA ASP A 44 -0.95 7.59 -7.84
C ASP A 44 -1.59 6.44 -8.65
N ALA A 45 -2.67 5.86 -8.14
CA ALA A 45 -3.39 4.78 -8.83
C ALA A 45 -4.01 5.28 -10.16
N THR A 46 -4.29 6.58 -10.28
CA THR A 46 -4.90 7.16 -11.49
C THR A 46 -3.94 7.11 -12.69
N SER A 47 -2.63 7.19 -12.45
CA SER A 47 -1.61 7.09 -13.51
C SER A 47 -1.45 5.64 -14.04
N HIS A 48 -1.96 4.65 -13.31
CA HIS A 48 -1.75 3.22 -13.57
C HIS A 48 -3.05 2.42 -13.77
N GLN A 49 -4.13 3.08 -14.22
CA GLN A 49 -5.45 2.45 -14.36
C GLN A 49 -5.47 1.21 -15.26
N ASP A 50 -4.67 1.18 -16.32
CA ASP A 50 -4.60 0.04 -17.25
C ASP A 50 -4.07 -1.22 -16.56
N GLU A 51 -2.97 -1.09 -15.81
CA GLU A 51 -2.38 -2.17 -15.02
C GLU A 51 -3.34 -2.65 -13.93
N ILE A 52 -4.02 -1.73 -13.24
CA ILE A 52 -4.96 -2.08 -12.18
C ILE A 52 -6.20 -2.78 -12.77
N ALA A 53 -6.69 -2.32 -13.93
CA ALA A 53 -7.81 -2.96 -14.62
C ALA A 53 -7.47 -4.39 -15.06
N ALA A 54 -6.23 -4.63 -15.52
CA ALA A 54 -5.77 -5.98 -15.84
C ALA A 54 -5.77 -6.90 -14.62
N LEU A 55 -5.45 -6.37 -13.42
CA LEU A 55 -5.49 -7.11 -12.17
C LEU A 55 -6.90 -7.34 -11.62
N ALA A 56 -7.86 -6.45 -11.96
CA ALA A 56 -9.25 -6.59 -11.55
C ALA A 56 -9.93 -7.84 -12.12
N GLY A 57 -9.42 -8.38 -13.24
CA GLY A 57 -9.90 -9.63 -13.84
C GLY A 57 -9.30 -10.90 -13.24
N GLU A 58 -8.31 -10.78 -12.35
CA GLU A 58 -7.62 -11.90 -11.72
C GLU A 58 -8.27 -12.28 -10.37
N ASP A 59 -7.89 -13.44 -9.83
CA ASP A 59 -8.40 -13.88 -8.53
C ASP A 59 -7.87 -12.99 -7.40
N PRO A 60 -8.73 -12.33 -6.60
CA PRO A 60 -8.31 -11.37 -5.58
C PRO A 60 -7.56 -12.02 -4.42
N GLU A 61 -7.74 -13.32 -4.16
CA GLU A 61 -7.00 -14.03 -3.11
C GLU A 61 -5.57 -14.38 -3.55
N ALA A 62 -5.33 -14.43 -4.87
CA ALA A 62 -4.00 -14.61 -5.45
C ALA A 62 -3.19 -13.31 -5.58
N LEU A 63 -3.79 -12.14 -5.32
CA LEU A 63 -3.14 -10.84 -5.43
C LEU A 63 -2.34 -10.49 -4.17
N ALA A 64 -1.03 -10.28 -4.35
CA ALA A 64 -0.16 -9.84 -3.27
C ALA A 64 0.90 -8.85 -3.76
N THR A 65 1.49 -8.05 -2.88
CA THR A 65 2.56 -7.14 -3.27
C THR A 65 3.78 -7.92 -3.74
N ALA A 66 4.40 -7.43 -4.80
CA ALA A 66 5.66 -7.96 -5.34
C ALA A 66 6.86 -7.07 -5.01
N THR A 67 6.62 -5.89 -4.42
CA THR A 67 7.67 -4.95 -4.04
C THR A 67 8.26 -5.35 -2.67
N PRO A 68 9.58 -5.52 -2.56
CA PRO A 68 10.26 -5.75 -1.28
C PRO A 68 10.31 -4.48 -0.42
N ALA A 69 10.63 -4.64 0.86
CA ALA A 69 10.92 -3.51 1.74
C ALA A 69 12.10 -2.68 1.19
N ARG A 70 12.08 -1.37 1.45
CA ARG A 70 13.18 -0.48 1.11
C ARG A 70 14.47 -0.91 1.79
N SER A 71 15.55 -0.79 1.03
CA SER A 71 16.92 -0.86 1.57
C SER A 71 17.30 0.47 2.22
N LEU A 72 18.26 0.45 3.15
CA LEU A 72 18.75 1.65 3.86
C LEU A 72 19.22 2.79 2.93
N ASP A 73 19.70 2.44 1.73
CA ASP A 73 20.09 3.42 0.71
C ASP A 73 18.88 4.15 0.11
N GLN A 74 17.78 3.43 -0.14
CA GLN A 74 16.52 3.97 -0.65
C GLN A 74 15.81 4.85 0.38
N GLU A 75 15.92 4.50 1.67
CA GLU A 75 15.45 5.34 2.77
C GLU A 75 16.22 6.67 2.83
N ARG A 76 17.53 6.65 2.53
CA ARG A 76 18.40 7.83 2.54
C ARG A 76 18.07 8.85 1.46
N VAL A 77 17.66 8.38 0.29
CA VAL A 77 17.29 9.23 -0.85
C VAL A 77 15.81 9.59 -0.86
N ASP A 78 15.06 9.16 0.17
CA ASP A 78 13.63 9.46 0.33
C ASP A 78 12.80 9.06 -0.92
N ALA A 79 13.23 7.99 -1.60
CA ALA A 79 12.62 7.55 -2.85
C ALA A 79 11.20 7.00 -2.60
N PRO A 80 10.24 7.34 -3.49
CA PRO A 80 8.88 6.81 -3.41
C PRO A 80 8.87 5.28 -3.55
N ILE A 81 8.03 4.61 -2.76
CA ILE A 81 7.87 3.15 -2.84
C ILE A 81 6.84 2.81 -3.92
N GLU A 82 7.33 2.45 -5.09
CA GLU A 82 6.49 1.95 -6.19
C GLU A 82 6.02 0.53 -5.90
N VAL A 83 4.71 0.36 -5.79
CA VAL A 83 4.10 -0.94 -5.49
C VAL A 83 3.74 -1.65 -6.79
N ARG A 84 4.16 -2.90 -6.88
CA ARG A 84 3.80 -3.85 -7.93
C ARG A 84 2.96 -4.98 -7.33
N VAL A 85 2.11 -5.58 -8.14
CA VAL A 85 1.24 -6.68 -7.70
C VAL A 85 1.63 -7.97 -8.40
N PHE A 86 1.68 -9.05 -7.65
CA PHE A 86 1.83 -10.42 -8.13
C PHE A 86 0.45 -11.08 -8.22
N SER A 87 0.09 -11.62 -9.38
CA SER A 87 -1.19 -12.32 -9.62
C SER A 87 -0.99 -13.82 -9.86
N GLY A 88 -0.29 -14.52 -8.95
CA GLY A 88 -0.06 -15.97 -9.01
C GLY A 88 0.89 -16.47 -10.12
N ARG A 89 0.82 -15.88 -11.32
CA ARG A 89 1.54 -16.29 -12.54
C ARG A 89 2.46 -15.21 -13.10
N ARG A 90 2.21 -13.93 -12.76
CA ARG A 90 3.00 -12.79 -13.25
C ARG A 90 3.12 -11.70 -12.19
N VAL A 91 4.12 -10.83 -12.38
CA VAL A 91 4.25 -9.55 -11.68
C VAL A 91 3.77 -8.47 -12.64
N SER A 92 2.82 -7.64 -12.21
CA SER A 92 2.36 -6.47 -12.97
C SER A 92 3.41 -5.36 -12.96
N GLY A 93 3.18 -4.35 -13.79
CA GLY A 93 3.85 -3.06 -13.66
C GLY A 93 3.54 -2.37 -12.32
N VAL A 94 3.95 -1.11 -12.23
CA VAL A 94 3.64 -0.26 -11.08
C VAL A 94 2.14 0.01 -11.09
N VAL A 95 1.48 -0.22 -9.95
CA VAL A 95 0.03 -0.01 -9.77
C VAL A 95 -0.29 1.20 -8.91
N GLY A 96 0.74 1.85 -8.38
CA GLY A 96 0.65 2.98 -7.48
C GLY A 96 1.86 3.04 -6.55
N VAL A 97 1.83 4.02 -5.66
CA VAL A 97 2.92 4.33 -4.73
C VAL A 97 2.40 4.31 -3.30
N VAL A 98 3.23 3.90 -2.34
CA VAL A 98 2.86 4.03 -0.92
C VAL A 98 2.68 5.52 -0.58
N PRO A 99 1.58 5.92 0.09
CA PRO A 99 1.35 7.31 0.44
C PRO A 99 2.51 7.85 1.29
N ARG A 100 3.00 9.04 0.91
CA ARG A 100 4.09 9.72 1.61
C ARG A 100 3.78 9.83 3.11
N GLY A 101 4.74 9.45 3.93
CA GLY A 101 4.62 9.40 5.38
C GLY A 101 4.04 8.09 5.94
N LEU A 102 3.45 7.20 5.13
CA LEU A 102 3.04 5.84 5.56
C LEU A 102 4.05 4.75 5.15
N GLU A 103 5.18 5.16 4.59
CA GLU A 103 6.23 4.26 4.09
C GLU A 103 6.79 3.34 5.18
N SER A 104 7.02 3.86 6.39
CA SER A 104 7.50 3.05 7.53
C SER A 104 6.52 1.92 7.90
N VAL A 105 5.22 2.14 7.72
CA VAL A 105 4.19 1.13 8.01
C VAL A 105 4.25 0.01 6.98
N TYR A 106 4.48 0.36 5.71
CA TYR A 106 4.68 -0.61 4.64
C TYR A 106 5.95 -1.44 4.87
N ASP A 107 7.08 -0.77 5.11
CA ASP A 107 8.37 -1.42 5.36
C ASP A 107 8.29 -2.40 6.53
N GLU A 108 7.68 -1.99 7.65
CA GLU A 108 7.53 -2.87 8.82
C GLU A 108 6.59 -4.05 8.55
N ALA A 109 5.50 -3.86 7.81
CA ALA A 109 4.62 -4.95 7.44
C ALA A 109 5.33 -6.02 6.59
N VAL A 110 6.16 -5.60 5.63
CA VAL A 110 6.97 -6.52 4.81
C VAL A 110 8.03 -7.22 5.66
N ARG A 111 8.79 -6.49 6.49
CA ARG A 111 9.82 -7.06 7.38
C ARG A 111 9.21 -8.06 8.38
N ARG A 112 8.01 -7.78 8.88
CA ARG A 112 7.28 -8.69 9.79
C ARG A 112 6.84 -9.98 9.12
N LEU A 113 6.45 -9.94 7.84
CA LEU A 113 6.13 -11.14 7.08
C LEU A 113 7.40 -11.97 6.84
N ASP A 114 8.50 -11.31 6.44
CA ASP A 114 9.80 -11.94 6.25
C ASP A 114 10.31 -12.61 7.54
N GLY A 115 10.28 -11.89 8.67
CA GLY A 115 10.73 -12.40 9.97
C GLY A 115 9.89 -13.55 10.53
N ARG A 116 8.65 -13.74 10.07
CA ARG A 116 7.80 -14.90 10.41
C ARG A 116 8.05 -16.13 9.55
N GLY A 117 8.88 -16.01 8.51
CA GLY A 117 9.09 -17.06 7.50
C GLY A 117 7.93 -17.16 6.49
N ASP A 118 7.00 -16.21 6.52
CA ASP A 118 5.98 -16.05 5.50
C ASP A 118 6.58 -15.39 4.25
N LYS A 119 5.86 -15.48 3.13
CA LYS A 119 6.25 -14.71 1.94
C LYS A 119 6.13 -13.22 2.27
N PRO A 120 7.16 -12.39 2.03
CA PRO A 120 7.15 -10.95 2.31
C PRO A 120 6.27 -10.19 1.29
N ARG A 121 4.99 -10.56 1.22
CA ARG A 121 4.02 -10.08 0.24
C ARG A 121 2.72 -9.78 0.96
N ILE A 122 2.32 -8.52 0.93
CA ILE A 122 1.10 -8.03 1.57
C ILE A 122 -0.08 -8.34 0.64
N PRO A 123 -1.17 -8.96 1.12
CA PRO A 123 -2.35 -9.20 0.28
C PRO A 123 -2.95 -7.88 -0.23
N VAL A 124 -3.45 -7.89 -1.46
CA VAL A 124 -3.95 -6.69 -2.15
C VAL A 124 -5.38 -6.88 -2.60
N ALA A 125 -6.22 -5.86 -2.38
CA ALA A 125 -7.56 -5.79 -2.93
C ALA A 125 -7.62 -4.70 -4.01
N VAL A 126 -8.13 -5.05 -5.18
CA VAL A 126 -8.46 -4.08 -6.23
C VAL A 126 -9.91 -3.63 -6.03
N VAL A 127 -10.12 -2.32 -5.88
CA VAL A 127 -11.42 -1.72 -5.57
C VAL A 127 -11.83 -0.77 -6.68
N GLN A 128 -13.03 -0.97 -7.24
CA GLN A 128 -13.59 -0.04 -8.20
C GLN A 128 -14.26 1.13 -7.48
N THR A 129 -13.90 2.35 -7.86
CA THR A 129 -14.54 3.58 -7.37
C THR A 129 -15.13 4.37 -8.54
N LYS A 130 -15.96 5.38 -8.24
CA LYS A 130 -16.54 6.27 -9.27
C LYS A 130 -15.47 7.03 -10.08
N GLN A 131 -14.25 7.12 -9.57
CA GLN A 131 -13.13 7.83 -10.20
C GLN A 131 -12.15 6.87 -10.89
N GLY A 132 -12.42 5.56 -10.90
CA GLY A 132 -11.53 4.54 -11.45
C GLY A 132 -11.17 3.46 -10.44
N TRP A 133 -10.26 2.60 -10.86
CA TRP A 133 -9.71 1.50 -10.08
C TRP A 133 -8.72 1.98 -9.05
N ARG A 134 -8.77 1.41 -7.86
CA ARG A 134 -7.87 1.69 -6.73
C ARG A 134 -7.31 0.41 -6.20
N VAL A 135 -6.18 0.53 -5.51
CA VAL A 135 -5.49 -0.59 -4.90
C VAL A 135 -5.43 -0.34 -3.40
N ASP A 136 -6.04 -1.24 -2.65
CA ASP A 136 -6.06 -1.25 -1.20
C ASP A 136 -5.20 -2.42 -0.70
N LEU A 137 -4.09 -2.10 -0.02
CA LEU A 137 -3.25 -3.08 0.68
C LEU A 137 -3.98 -3.54 1.94
N LEU A 138 -4.18 -4.84 2.10
CA LEU A 138 -4.86 -5.44 3.24
C LEU A 138 -3.89 -5.58 4.43
N MET A 139 -3.44 -4.44 4.97
CA MET A 139 -2.44 -4.37 6.04
C MET A 139 -2.86 -5.22 7.25
N GLY A 140 -4.14 -5.25 7.61
CA GLY A 140 -4.67 -6.05 8.71
C GLY A 140 -4.52 -7.57 8.54
N ARG A 141 -4.29 -8.07 7.32
CA ARG A 141 -3.96 -9.48 7.04
C ARG A 141 -2.50 -9.82 7.36
N THR A 142 -1.67 -8.80 7.66
CA THR A 142 -0.27 -8.95 8.06
C THR A 142 -0.10 -8.93 9.58
N LYS A 143 -1.17 -9.00 10.37
CA LYS A 143 -1.10 -9.18 11.83
C LYS A 143 -0.55 -10.55 12.19
#